data_AF-A0A8U0IPC9-F1
#
_entry.id   AF-A0A8U0IPC9-F1
#
_cell.length_a   1.000
_cell.length_b   1.000
_cell.length_c   1.000
_cell.angle_alpha   90.00
_cell.angle_beta   90.00
_cell.angle_gamma   90.00
#
_symmetry.space_group_name_H-M   'P 1'
#
loop_
_entity.id
_entity.type
_entity.pdbx_description
1 polymer ?
#
loop_
_entity_poly.entity_id
_entity_poly.type
_entity_poly.pdbx_seq_one_letter_code
_entity_poly.pdbx_strand_id
1 'polypeptide(L)'
;MTDATDYDPVGCPVSDCEYRDAVRSVAAHVAEADDDAHEWDRLGYAGARNFVETEKRRQRQNGGGGSNSSSDGGSSDPSSNGGPSTGESSTGENPRDPADGAAGSGGFTAASQVSGSDAGSSGGKSEPSGGGSDTADAADETPFELGFERDALVLLELAREYDLSSLDDLGTWQLADLYSLLADLKNSADDARKEVRDELLENVREERTVAADLGSVSRTTYNYRRVADETTVHRALADAGVDPEEVRSFDKSKLKDAIEETDLEEDDVFDVDERPTIRISDSHDDQRRRHFERLDDEVRSLADDE
;
A
#
# COMPACT_ATOMS: atom_id res chain seq x y z
N MET A 1 17.82 11.99 -9.56
CA MET A 1 16.48 11.38 -9.43
C MET A 1 16.17 10.71 -10.75
N THR A 2 16.40 9.40 -10.81
CA THR A 2 16.10 8.55 -11.98
C THR A 2 14.60 8.31 -11.97
N ASP A 3 13.94 9.09 -12.82
CA ASP A 3 12.54 9.04 -13.18
C ASP A 3 12.04 7.59 -13.35
N ALA A 4 10.79 7.30 -12.98
CA ALA A 4 10.14 6.01 -13.21
C ALA A 4 9.94 5.66 -14.71
N THR A 5 10.72 6.24 -15.61
CA THR A 5 10.83 5.96 -17.05
C THR A 5 12.22 5.47 -17.48
N ASP A 6 13.17 5.24 -16.57
CA ASP A 6 14.56 4.87 -16.95
C ASP A 6 14.78 3.36 -17.24
N TYR A 7 13.71 2.57 -17.31
CA TYR A 7 13.76 1.16 -17.69
C TYR A 7 13.00 0.94 -18.99
N ASP A 8 13.65 0.30 -19.96
CA ASP A 8 13.06 -0.08 -21.23
C ASP A 8 11.85 -1.01 -21.01
N PRO A 9 10.77 -0.86 -21.81
CA PRO A 9 9.63 -1.76 -21.75
C PRO A 9 10.02 -3.20 -22.07
N VAL A 10 9.48 -4.14 -21.30
CA VAL A 10 9.77 -5.59 -21.38
C VAL A 10 8.55 -6.36 -21.82
N GLY A 11 8.76 -7.48 -22.51
CA GLY A 11 7.67 -8.38 -22.87
C GLY A 11 7.31 -9.32 -21.73
N CYS A 12 6.09 -9.83 -21.73
CA CYS A 12 5.68 -10.95 -20.89
C CYS A 12 6.64 -12.13 -21.13
N PRO A 13 7.13 -12.82 -20.08
CA PRO A 13 8.03 -13.96 -20.22
C PRO A 13 7.34 -15.23 -20.77
N VAL A 14 6.00 -15.23 -20.90
CA VAL A 14 5.23 -16.32 -21.52
C VAL A 14 5.40 -16.26 -23.03
N SER A 15 5.84 -17.37 -23.64
CA SER A 15 6.23 -17.43 -25.06
C SER A 15 5.11 -17.12 -26.05
N ASP A 16 3.85 -17.33 -25.66
CA ASP A 16 2.66 -17.10 -26.49
C ASP A 16 1.88 -15.83 -26.07
N CYS A 17 2.46 -14.99 -25.21
CA CYS A 17 1.87 -13.72 -24.77
C CYS A 17 2.61 -12.51 -25.38
N GLU A 18 1.88 -11.66 -26.10
CA GLU A 18 2.43 -10.48 -26.78
C GLU A 18 2.43 -9.21 -25.92
N TYR A 19 1.97 -9.28 -24.66
CA TYR A 19 1.90 -8.11 -23.79
C TYR A 19 3.29 -7.55 -23.51
N ARG A 20 3.48 -6.24 -23.74
CA ARG A 20 4.75 -5.53 -23.53
C ARG A 20 4.50 -4.13 -22.99
N ASP A 21 5.10 -3.84 -21.84
CA ASP A 21 4.95 -2.55 -21.17
C ASP A 21 6.09 -2.34 -20.15
N ALA A 22 5.99 -1.33 -19.30
CA ALA A 22 6.87 -1.13 -18.16
C ALA A 22 6.94 -2.39 -17.29
N VAL A 23 8.11 -2.64 -16.69
CA VAL A 23 8.39 -3.86 -15.90
C VAL A 23 7.32 -4.13 -14.83
N ARG A 24 6.79 -3.08 -14.18
CA ARG A 24 5.71 -3.20 -13.18
C ARG A 24 4.36 -3.56 -13.81
N SER A 25 4.02 -3.00 -14.96
CA SER A 25 2.80 -3.29 -15.70
C SER A 25 2.78 -4.74 -16.19
N VAL A 26 3.93 -5.27 -16.65
CA VAL A 26 4.07 -6.69 -16.99
C VAL A 26 3.92 -7.58 -15.76
N ALA A 27 4.42 -7.13 -14.60
CA ALA A 27 4.23 -7.87 -13.36
C ALA A 27 2.76 -7.91 -12.91
N ALA A 28 2.03 -6.81 -13.07
CA ALA A 28 0.59 -6.78 -12.81
C ALA A 28 -0.18 -7.69 -13.78
N HIS A 29 0.13 -7.62 -15.07
CA HIS A 29 -0.47 -8.47 -16.11
C HIS A 29 -0.33 -9.97 -15.81
N VAL A 30 0.88 -10.42 -15.45
CA VAL A 30 1.13 -11.83 -15.12
C VAL A 30 0.42 -12.25 -13.82
N ALA A 31 0.28 -11.34 -12.85
CA ALA A 31 -0.44 -11.63 -11.61
C ALA A 31 -1.97 -11.65 -11.77
N GLU A 32 -2.51 -10.96 -12.78
CA GLU A 32 -3.94 -10.91 -13.11
C GLU A 32 -4.38 -12.05 -14.03
N ALA A 33 -3.46 -12.62 -14.82
CA ALA A 33 -3.73 -13.76 -15.68
C ALA A 33 -4.00 -15.03 -14.85
N ASP A 34 -5.23 -15.53 -14.93
CA ASP A 34 -5.69 -16.74 -14.21
C ASP A 34 -5.43 -18.02 -15.02
N ASP A 35 -4.17 -18.23 -15.44
CA ASP A 35 -3.77 -19.43 -16.17
C ASP A 35 -2.40 -19.99 -15.74
N ASP A 36 -2.22 -21.29 -15.92
CA ASP A 36 -1.00 -22.03 -15.55
C ASP A 36 0.26 -21.51 -16.27
N ALA A 37 0.13 -20.81 -17.40
CA ALA A 37 1.28 -20.30 -18.15
C ALA A 37 1.85 -19.04 -17.48
N HIS A 38 1.03 -18.25 -16.79
CA HIS A 38 1.39 -17.03 -16.07
C HIS A 38 1.73 -17.27 -14.58
N GLU A 39 1.83 -18.52 -14.13
CA GLU A 39 2.30 -18.82 -12.77
C GLU A 39 3.77 -18.43 -12.56
N TRP A 40 4.04 -17.63 -11.52
CA TRP A 40 5.38 -17.14 -11.19
C TRP A 40 6.41 -18.25 -10.99
N ASP A 41 6.05 -19.30 -10.26
CA ASP A 41 6.94 -20.43 -10.00
C ASP A 41 7.36 -21.14 -11.30
N ARG A 42 6.43 -21.23 -12.26
CA ARG A 42 6.68 -21.81 -13.58
C ARG A 42 7.59 -20.94 -14.44
N LEU A 43 7.46 -19.62 -14.32
CA LEU A 43 8.31 -18.63 -14.97
C LEU A 43 9.69 -18.50 -14.32
N GLY A 44 9.94 -19.21 -13.22
CA GLY A 44 11.22 -19.20 -12.51
C GLY A 44 11.41 -17.97 -11.60
N TYR A 45 10.32 -17.31 -11.23
CA TYR A 45 10.34 -16.16 -10.31
C TYR A 45 9.59 -16.51 -9.04
N ALA A 46 10.10 -16.06 -7.88
CA ALA A 46 9.41 -16.25 -6.59
C ALA A 46 8.12 -15.40 -6.44
N GLY A 47 7.75 -14.62 -7.47
CA GLY A 47 6.61 -13.71 -7.47
C GLY A 47 6.87 -12.42 -8.24
N ALA A 48 5.84 -11.58 -8.39
CA ALA A 48 5.88 -10.32 -9.13
C ALA A 48 7.03 -9.38 -8.72
N ARG A 49 7.29 -9.26 -7.40
CA ARG A 49 8.41 -8.45 -6.89
C ARG A 49 9.78 -8.98 -7.35
N ASN A 50 9.97 -10.30 -7.33
CA ASN A 50 11.21 -10.94 -7.75
C ASN A 50 11.46 -10.74 -9.26
N PHE A 51 10.41 -10.81 -10.08
CA PHE A 51 10.48 -10.47 -11.50
C PHE A 51 10.92 -9.02 -11.71
N VAL A 52 10.27 -8.06 -11.05
CA VAL A 52 10.58 -6.62 -11.17
C VAL A 52 12.04 -6.32 -10.77
N GLU A 53 12.50 -6.87 -9.65
CA GLU A 53 13.88 -6.67 -9.18
C GLU A 53 14.91 -7.31 -10.13
N THR A 54 14.61 -8.50 -10.65
CA THR A 54 15.48 -9.22 -11.59
C THR A 54 15.63 -8.47 -12.91
N GLU A 55 14.52 -7.97 -13.47
CA GLU A 55 14.54 -7.29 -14.76
C GLU A 55 15.14 -5.88 -14.66
N LYS A 56 14.86 -5.14 -13.57
CA LYS A 56 15.57 -3.88 -13.28
C LYS A 56 17.08 -4.10 -13.14
N ARG A 57 17.51 -5.17 -12.46
CA ARG A 57 18.94 -5.52 -12.33
C ARG A 57 19.56 -5.83 -13.70
N ARG A 58 18.86 -6.57 -14.56
CA ARG A 58 19.29 -6.91 -15.92
C ARG A 58 19.48 -5.66 -16.77
N GLN A 59 18.53 -4.73 -16.73
CA GLN A 59 18.62 -3.48 -17.50
C GLN A 59 19.72 -2.54 -16.99
N ARG A 60 19.97 -2.48 -15.67
CA ARG A 60 21.13 -1.75 -15.11
C ARG A 60 22.46 -2.32 -15.60
N GLN A 61 22.56 -3.64 -15.68
CA GLN A 61 23.77 -4.32 -16.16
C GLN A 61 23.98 -4.14 -17.66
N ASN A 62 22.89 -4.03 -18.43
CA ASN A 62 22.95 -3.79 -19.88
C ASN A 62 23.08 -2.29 -20.26
N GLY A 63 22.60 -1.37 -19.43
CA GLY A 63 22.62 0.09 -19.67
C GLY A 63 23.92 0.80 -19.24
N GLY A 64 24.80 0.12 -18.51
CA GLY A 64 26.06 0.69 -17.98
C GLY A 64 27.24 0.77 -18.96
N GLY A 65 27.04 0.56 -20.26
CA GLY A 65 28.12 0.52 -21.24
C GLY A 65 27.78 1.22 -22.56
N GLY A 66 28.06 2.52 -22.68
CA GLY A 66 27.93 3.19 -23.98
C GLY A 66 28.12 4.70 -24.02
N SER A 67 29.28 5.22 -23.64
CA SER A 67 29.75 6.52 -24.16
C SER A 67 30.69 6.32 -25.36
N ASN A 68 30.32 6.95 -26.47
CA ASN A 68 31.05 7.24 -27.71
C ASN A 68 31.46 6.10 -28.66
N SER A 69 30.86 6.11 -29.86
CA SER A 69 31.60 6.30 -31.11
C SER A 69 30.69 6.86 -32.20
N SER A 70 31.07 8.03 -32.70
CA SER A 70 30.55 8.67 -33.92
C SER A 70 31.06 7.95 -35.17
N SER A 71 30.15 7.64 -36.09
CA SER A 71 30.35 7.55 -37.55
C SER A 71 28.98 7.21 -38.16
N ASP A 72 28.22 8.17 -38.66
CA ASP A 72 28.31 8.76 -40.01
C ASP A 72 27.90 7.76 -41.12
N GLY A 73 26.79 8.03 -41.83
CA GLY A 73 26.39 7.25 -43.02
C GLY A 73 24.89 7.14 -43.35
N GLY A 74 24.28 8.24 -43.81
CA GLY A 74 23.52 8.29 -45.09
C GLY A 74 22.20 7.50 -45.32
N SER A 75 21.13 8.28 -45.43
CA SER A 75 20.09 8.27 -46.50
C SER A 75 19.21 7.03 -46.74
N SER A 76 17.88 7.18 -46.58
CA SER A 76 16.94 7.49 -47.68
C SER A 76 15.46 7.39 -47.23
N ASP A 77 14.73 8.47 -47.50
CA ASP A 77 13.27 8.59 -47.69
C ASP A 77 12.81 7.79 -48.96
N PRO A 78 11.51 7.67 -49.37
CA PRO A 78 10.29 8.31 -48.83
C PRO A 78 8.94 7.51 -48.89
N SER A 79 7.89 8.15 -48.32
CA SER A 79 6.47 8.21 -48.74
C SER A 79 5.56 6.96 -48.63
N SER A 80 4.38 7.11 -47.99
CA SER A 80 3.11 7.42 -48.68
C SER A 80 1.86 7.26 -47.80
N ASN A 81 1.02 8.31 -47.87
CA ASN A 81 -0.45 8.35 -48.00
C ASN A 81 -1.41 7.76 -46.94
N GLY A 82 -2.39 8.63 -46.60
CA GLY A 82 -3.81 8.31 -46.78
C GLY A 82 -4.69 8.67 -45.57
N GLY A 83 -5.34 9.83 -45.64
CA GLY A 83 -6.34 10.26 -44.65
C GLY A 83 -7.74 9.61 -44.84
N PRO A 84 -8.84 10.30 -44.50
CA PRO A 84 -9.64 10.00 -43.31
C PRO A 84 -11.09 9.59 -43.65
N SER A 85 -11.86 9.14 -42.67
CA SER A 85 -13.33 9.19 -42.80
C SER A 85 -14.04 9.40 -41.47
N THR A 86 -14.83 10.47 -41.47
CA THR A 86 -15.88 10.91 -40.55
C THR A 86 -17.09 9.96 -40.56
N GLY A 87 -17.84 9.92 -39.45
CA GLY A 87 -19.16 9.31 -39.37
C GLY A 87 -19.90 9.78 -38.12
N GLU A 88 -20.87 10.66 -38.32
CA GLU A 88 -21.71 11.37 -37.34
C GLU A 88 -22.93 10.56 -36.82
N SER A 89 -23.38 10.94 -35.62
CA SER A 89 -24.77 11.14 -35.15
C SER A 89 -25.77 9.98 -35.04
N SER A 90 -26.44 9.84 -33.87
CA SER A 90 -27.84 10.28 -33.64
C SER A 90 -28.54 9.56 -32.46
N THR A 91 -28.85 10.31 -31.39
CA THR A 91 -30.17 10.56 -30.75
C THR A 91 -31.16 9.44 -30.31
N GLY A 92 -31.72 9.60 -29.09
CA GLY A 92 -33.06 9.14 -28.67
C GLY A 92 -33.11 8.70 -27.18
N GLU A 93 -33.26 9.61 -26.21
CA GLU A 93 -34.53 10.05 -25.57
C GLU A 93 -35.23 9.04 -24.61
N ASN A 94 -35.38 9.51 -23.36
CA ASN A 94 -36.00 8.99 -22.12
C ASN A 94 -37.57 8.92 -22.23
N PRO A 95 -38.45 8.76 -21.19
CA PRO A 95 -38.25 8.55 -19.73
C PRO A 95 -39.24 7.56 -19.04
N ARG A 96 -39.06 7.32 -17.71
CA ARG A 96 -40.11 7.41 -16.65
C ARG A 96 -39.58 7.09 -15.23
N ASP A 97 -39.74 8.07 -14.35
CA ASP A 97 -39.70 8.13 -12.85
C ASP A 97 -41.00 7.58 -12.20
N PRO A 98 -41.23 7.59 -10.84
CA PRO A 98 -40.33 7.71 -9.66
C PRO A 98 -40.68 6.80 -8.43
N ALA A 99 -39.91 7.00 -7.34
CA ALA A 99 -40.20 6.79 -5.88
C ALA A 99 -40.00 5.37 -5.31
N ASP A 100 -39.49 5.11 -4.09
CA ASP A 100 -39.37 5.87 -2.83
C ASP A 100 -38.10 5.42 -2.04
N GLY A 101 -37.60 6.28 -1.15
CA GLY A 101 -36.31 6.13 -0.46
C GLY A 101 -36.28 5.31 0.84
N ALA A 102 -35.09 5.29 1.47
CA ALA A 102 -34.90 5.15 2.91
C ALA A 102 -33.44 5.44 3.27
N ALA A 103 -33.26 6.26 4.31
CA ALA A 103 -32.01 6.54 4.98
C ALA A 103 -31.40 5.29 5.64
N GLY A 104 -30.07 5.22 5.72
CA GLY A 104 -29.37 4.15 6.41
C GLY A 104 -27.88 4.42 6.57
N SER A 105 -27.53 5.24 7.56
CA SER A 105 -26.18 5.40 8.10
C SER A 105 -25.66 4.06 8.62
N GLY A 106 -24.49 3.60 8.17
CA GLY A 106 -23.87 2.37 8.66
C GLY A 106 -22.37 2.37 8.42
N GLY A 107 -21.59 2.59 9.48
CA GLY A 107 -20.14 2.51 9.45
C GLY A 107 -19.64 1.09 9.20
N PHE A 108 -18.62 0.95 8.36
CA PHE A 108 -17.95 -0.32 8.10
C PHE A 108 -16.55 -0.31 8.73
N THR A 109 -16.41 -1.05 9.83
CA THR A 109 -15.12 -1.46 10.39
C THR A 109 -14.62 -2.67 9.59
N ALA A 110 -13.53 -2.50 8.85
CA ALA A 110 -12.87 -3.61 8.16
C ALA A 110 -11.97 -4.37 9.15
N ALA A 111 -12.37 -5.62 9.45
CA ALA A 111 -11.53 -6.60 10.12
C ALA A 111 -10.76 -7.39 9.06
N SER A 112 -9.43 -7.25 9.06
CA SER A 112 -8.54 -8.10 8.26
C SER A 112 -8.42 -9.48 8.89
N GLN A 113 -8.92 -10.48 8.17
CA GLN A 113 -8.67 -11.90 8.41
C GLN A 113 -7.34 -12.26 7.74
N VAL A 114 -6.40 -12.85 8.49
CA VAL A 114 -5.21 -13.49 7.92
C VAL A 114 -5.32 -14.99 8.17
N SER A 115 -5.37 -15.75 7.09
CA SER A 115 -5.32 -17.20 7.09
C SER A 115 -3.89 -17.67 7.33
N GLY A 116 -3.71 -18.49 8.36
CA GLY A 116 -2.46 -19.19 8.63
C GLY A 116 -2.28 -20.40 7.73
N SER A 117 -1.03 -20.69 7.38
CA SER A 117 -0.62 -21.99 6.84
C SER A 117 0.68 -22.40 7.50
N ASP A 118 0.55 -23.44 8.31
CA ASP A 118 1.60 -24.22 8.97
C ASP A 118 2.52 -24.92 7.97
N ALA A 119 3.82 -24.95 8.26
CA ALA A 119 4.66 -26.14 8.05
C ALA A 119 6.04 -26.02 8.74
N GLY A 120 6.26 -26.86 9.76
CA GLY A 120 7.35 -27.85 9.71
C GLY A 120 8.75 -27.44 10.20
N SER A 121 8.97 -27.65 11.50
CA SER A 121 10.24 -27.69 12.20
C SER A 121 11.18 -28.84 11.77
N SER A 122 12.50 -28.57 11.70
CA SER A 122 13.53 -29.54 12.11
C SER A 122 14.87 -28.84 12.35
N GLY A 123 15.44 -29.08 13.54
CA GLY A 123 16.60 -28.37 14.07
C GLY A 123 17.97 -28.85 13.59
N GLY A 124 18.97 -28.08 14.00
CA GLY A 124 20.39 -28.40 13.84
C GLY A 124 21.24 -27.39 14.62
N LYS A 125 21.71 -27.83 15.79
CA LYS A 125 22.53 -27.08 16.75
C LYS A 125 23.99 -27.04 16.27
N SER A 126 24.65 -25.88 16.24
CA SER A 126 26.11 -25.77 16.23
C SER A 126 26.56 -24.41 16.76
N GLU A 127 27.44 -24.46 17.77
CA GLU A 127 28.11 -23.35 18.45
C GLU A 127 29.28 -22.76 17.62
N PRO A 128 29.82 -21.60 18.02
CA PRO A 128 30.40 -20.61 17.10
C PRO A 128 31.90 -20.76 16.91
N SER A 129 32.38 -20.48 15.69
CA SER A 129 33.79 -20.25 15.39
C SER A 129 33.92 -18.91 14.69
N GLY A 130 34.68 -18.01 15.31
CA GLY A 130 34.75 -16.61 14.93
C GLY A 130 35.63 -16.29 13.71
N GLY A 131 35.78 -14.97 13.51
CA GLY A 131 36.88 -14.39 12.75
C GLY A 131 36.45 -13.60 11.51
N GLY A 132 36.23 -12.30 11.71
CA GLY A 132 36.66 -11.26 10.78
C GLY A 132 35.83 -11.05 9.52
N SER A 133 35.02 -10.00 9.53
CA SER A 133 35.23 -8.83 8.65
C SER A 133 34.22 -7.78 9.07
N ASP A 134 34.68 -6.76 9.78
CA ASP A 134 34.01 -5.47 9.89
C ASP A 134 34.00 -4.83 8.50
N THR A 135 33.12 -5.33 7.64
CA THR A 135 32.54 -4.56 6.56
C THR A 135 31.12 -4.33 7.01
N ALA A 136 30.94 -3.25 7.77
CA ALA A 136 29.64 -2.61 7.87
C ALA A 136 29.12 -2.51 6.44
N ASP A 137 28.15 -3.36 6.15
CA ASP A 137 27.25 -3.21 5.03
C ASP A 137 26.69 -1.80 5.22
N ALA A 138 27.28 -0.84 4.52
CA ALA A 138 26.66 0.45 4.34
C ALA A 138 25.42 0.08 3.55
N ALA A 139 24.34 -0.19 4.29
CA ALA A 139 23.01 -0.28 3.74
C ALA A 139 22.94 0.90 2.76
N ASP A 140 22.74 0.58 1.48
CA ASP A 140 22.28 1.57 0.52
C ASP A 140 20.94 2.06 1.09
N GLU A 141 21.00 3.02 2.02
CA GLU A 141 19.84 3.70 2.55
C GLU A 141 19.27 4.44 1.36
N THR A 142 18.31 3.79 0.71
CA THR A 142 17.54 4.41 -0.35
C THR A 142 16.95 5.68 0.24
N PRO A 143 17.24 6.85 -0.34
CA PRO A 143 16.71 8.10 0.17
C PRO A 143 15.19 8.01 0.29
N PHE A 144 14.64 8.62 1.33
CA PHE A 144 13.20 8.75 1.48
C PHE A 144 12.59 9.46 0.26
N GLU A 145 11.59 8.83 -0.34
CA GLU A 145 10.81 9.34 -1.47
C GLU A 145 9.33 9.30 -1.09
N LEU A 146 8.55 10.32 -1.43
CA LEU A 146 7.12 10.32 -1.11
C LEU A 146 6.38 9.31 -1.99
N GLY A 147 6.79 9.13 -3.24
CA GLY A 147 6.28 8.09 -4.13
C GLY A 147 4.86 8.33 -4.67
N PHE A 148 4.22 9.45 -4.29
CA PHE A 148 2.85 9.81 -4.69
C PHE A 148 2.75 11.16 -5.41
N GLU A 149 3.87 11.85 -5.64
CA GLU A 149 3.87 13.22 -6.17
C GLU A 149 3.25 13.30 -7.56
N ARG A 150 3.50 12.28 -8.41
CA ARG A 150 2.94 12.22 -9.76
C ARG A 150 1.45 12.00 -9.73
N ASP A 151 0.99 11.04 -8.94
CA ASP A 151 -0.43 10.69 -8.84
C ASP A 151 -1.23 11.84 -8.22
N ALA A 152 -0.65 12.58 -7.27
CA ALA A 152 -1.24 13.80 -6.73
C ALA A 152 -1.40 14.89 -7.80
N LEU A 153 -0.40 15.09 -8.68
CA LEU A 153 -0.49 16.06 -9.77
C LEU A 153 -1.52 15.64 -10.83
N VAL A 154 -1.59 14.35 -11.17
CA VAL A 154 -2.62 13.83 -12.09
C VAL A 154 -4.00 14.01 -11.48
N LEU A 155 -4.17 13.79 -10.17
CA LEU A 155 -5.46 13.99 -9.50
C LEU A 155 -5.90 15.46 -9.55
N LEU A 156 -4.98 16.39 -9.32
CA LEU A 156 -5.27 17.82 -9.43
C LEU A 156 -5.65 18.23 -10.87
N GLU A 157 -5.03 17.63 -11.88
CA GLU A 157 -5.42 17.87 -13.27
C GLU A 157 -6.81 17.27 -13.58
N LEU A 158 -7.08 16.03 -13.16
CA LEU A 158 -8.41 15.42 -13.33
C LEU A 158 -9.50 16.21 -12.63
N ALA A 159 -9.22 16.82 -11.48
CA ALA A 159 -10.17 17.69 -10.79
C ALA A 159 -10.54 18.96 -11.59
N ARG A 160 -9.72 19.36 -12.57
CA ARG A 160 -10.06 20.45 -13.51
C ARG A 160 -10.87 19.97 -14.70
N GLU A 161 -10.59 18.76 -15.17
CA GLU A 161 -11.27 18.18 -16.33
C GLU A 161 -12.67 17.67 -15.95
N TYR A 162 -12.79 17.06 -14.77
CA TYR A 162 -14.04 16.52 -14.26
C TYR A 162 -14.68 17.54 -13.33
N ASP A 163 -15.96 17.79 -13.53
CA ASP A 163 -16.75 18.55 -12.55
C ASP A 163 -16.97 17.68 -11.30
N LEU A 164 -16.04 17.77 -10.35
CA LEU A 164 -16.09 17.01 -9.10
C LEU A 164 -17.06 17.62 -8.06
N SER A 165 -17.81 18.68 -8.42
CA SER A 165 -18.84 19.24 -7.55
C SER A 165 -20.00 18.27 -7.32
N SER A 166 -20.16 17.26 -8.19
CA SER A 166 -21.19 16.23 -8.13
C SER A 166 -20.70 14.92 -8.77
N LEU A 167 -20.55 13.85 -7.97
CA LEU A 167 -20.14 12.54 -8.47
C LEU A 167 -21.21 11.88 -9.35
N ASP A 168 -22.47 12.31 -9.24
CA ASP A 168 -23.59 11.75 -10.01
C ASP A 168 -23.55 12.18 -11.49
N ASP A 169 -22.85 13.27 -11.80
CA ASP A 169 -22.68 13.79 -13.16
C ASP A 169 -21.50 13.12 -13.90
N LEU A 170 -20.72 12.29 -13.20
CA LEU A 170 -19.60 11.56 -13.76
C LEU A 170 -20.03 10.22 -14.37
N GLY A 171 -19.51 9.91 -15.55
CA GLY A 171 -19.68 8.61 -16.18
C GLY A 171 -18.92 7.51 -15.44
N THR A 172 -19.35 6.24 -15.61
CA THR A 172 -18.72 5.08 -14.96
C THR A 172 -17.21 4.97 -15.23
N TRP A 173 -16.76 5.33 -16.43
CA TRP A 173 -15.33 5.35 -16.77
C TRP A 173 -14.55 6.40 -15.96
N GLN A 174 -15.09 7.61 -15.85
CA GLN A 174 -14.49 8.69 -15.04
C GLN A 174 -14.45 8.31 -13.55
N LEU A 175 -15.51 7.66 -13.06
CA LEU A 175 -15.54 7.13 -11.69
C LEU A 175 -14.50 6.02 -11.46
N ALA A 176 -14.28 5.15 -12.45
CA ALA A 176 -13.27 4.10 -12.37
C ALA A 176 -11.84 4.67 -12.38
N ASP A 177 -11.57 5.65 -13.24
CA ASP A 177 -10.30 6.37 -13.30
C ASP A 177 -10.01 7.10 -11.99
N LEU A 178 -10.99 7.85 -11.48
CA LEU A 178 -10.89 8.56 -10.20
C LEU A 178 -10.67 7.58 -9.03
N TYR A 179 -11.42 6.47 -8.98
CA TYR A 179 -11.28 5.47 -7.94
C TYR A 179 -9.87 4.86 -7.92
N SER A 180 -9.36 4.46 -9.09
CA SER A 180 -8.07 3.80 -9.21
C SER A 180 -6.94 4.75 -8.78
N LEU A 181 -6.97 5.99 -9.27
CA LEU A 181 -5.96 7.00 -8.92
C LEU A 181 -6.00 7.35 -7.43
N LEU A 182 -7.19 7.50 -6.84
CA LEU A 182 -7.33 7.75 -5.40
C LEU A 182 -6.83 6.59 -4.55
N ALA A 183 -7.05 5.35 -5.00
CA ALA A 183 -6.56 4.16 -4.31
C ALA A 183 -5.03 4.12 -4.30
N ASP A 184 -4.40 4.38 -5.46
CA ASP A 184 -2.94 4.40 -5.59
C ASP A 184 -2.32 5.54 -4.78
N LEU A 185 -2.85 6.77 -4.91
CA LEU A 185 -2.40 7.92 -4.12
C LEU A 185 -2.51 7.65 -2.61
N LYS A 186 -3.64 7.08 -2.16
CA LYS A 186 -3.84 6.71 -0.75
C LYS A 186 -2.79 5.71 -0.28
N ASN A 187 -2.54 4.65 -1.06
CA ASN A 187 -1.61 3.60 -0.67
C ASN A 187 -0.17 4.11 -0.62
N SER A 188 0.27 4.84 -1.65
CA SER A 188 1.61 5.43 -1.71
C SER A 188 1.82 6.47 -0.60
N ALA A 189 0.83 7.33 -0.32
CA ALA A 189 0.90 8.27 0.80
C ALA A 189 0.91 7.56 2.17
N ASP A 190 0.20 6.44 2.30
CA ASP A 190 0.21 5.63 3.52
C ASP A 190 1.56 4.92 3.73
N ASP A 191 2.23 4.49 2.66
CA ASP A 191 3.57 3.91 2.73
C ASP A 191 4.61 4.95 3.14
N ALA A 192 4.62 6.13 2.52
CA ALA A 192 5.46 7.25 2.96
C ALA A 192 5.17 7.64 4.43
N ARG A 193 3.89 7.65 4.83
CA ARG A 193 3.48 7.91 6.22
C ARG A 193 4.00 6.84 7.19
N LYS A 194 4.05 5.56 6.80
CA LYS A 194 4.60 4.48 7.63
C LYS A 194 6.11 4.66 7.82
N GLU A 195 6.85 4.98 6.77
CA GLU A 195 8.29 5.23 6.89
C GLU A 195 8.58 6.40 7.85
N VAL A 196 7.86 7.52 7.70
CA VAL A 196 7.96 8.65 8.63
C VAL A 196 7.56 8.27 10.05
N ARG A 197 6.51 7.43 10.22
CA ARG A 197 6.10 6.92 11.53
C ARG A 197 7.20 6.08 12.17
N ASP A 198 7.84 5.22 11.40
CA ASP A 198 8.85 4.30 11.91
C ASP A 198 10.09 5.10 12.37
N GLU A 199 10.51 6.12 11.62
CA GLU A 199 11.52 7.09 12.05
C GLU A 199 11.10 7.83 13.33
N LEU A 200 9.84 8.26 13.45
CA LEU A 200 9.32 8.89 14.67
C LEU A 200 9.34 7.93 15.87
N LEU A 201 9.07 6.64 15.66
CA LEU A 201 9.14 5.63 16.73
C LEU A 201 10.58 5.40 17.21
N GLU A 202 11.57 5.55 16.34
CA GLU A 202 12.98 5.45 16.71
C GLU A 202 13.45 6.68 17.50
N ASN A 203 12.96 7.87 17.16
CA ASN A 203 13.47 9.13 17.70
C ASN A 203 12.65 9.73 18.85
N VAL A 204 11.34 9.50 18.90
CA VAL A 204 10.47 10.07 19.94
C VAL A 204 10.44 9.13 21.13
N ARG A 205 10.75 9.63 22.33
CA ARG A 205 10.64 8.84 23.57
C ARG A 205 9.20 8.48 23.88
N GLU A 206 9.02 7.38 24.61
CA GLU A 206 7.71 6.93 25.06
C GLU A 206 6.96 7.98 25.87
N GLU A 207 5.64 8.03 25.68
CA GLU A 207 4.72 8.95 26.35
C GLU A 207 5.14 10.42 26.21
N ARG A 208 5.52 10.80 25.00
CA ARG A 208 5.85 12.18 24.65
C ARG A 208 5.06 12.65 23.45
N THR A 209 4.69 13.93 23.51
CA THR A 209 4.09 14.67 22.40
C THR A 209 5.14 15.57 21.77
N VAL A 210 5.22 15.54 20.44
CA VAL A 210 6.00 16.44 19.61
C VAL A 210 5.04 17.39 18.92
N ALA A 211 5.13 18.67 19.24
CA ALA A 211 4.38 19.72 18.55
C ALA A 211 5.15 20.16 17.31
N ALA A 212 4.47 20.21 16.15
CA ALA A 212 5.01 20.74 14.90
C ALA A 212 4.01 21.70 14.24
N ASP A 213 4.45 22.41 13.21
CA ASP A 213 3.66 23.50 12.61
C ASP A 213 2.34 23.00 12.03
N LEU A 214 2.35 21.87 11.30
CA LEU A 214 1.17 21.34 10.61
C LEU A 214 0.36 20.34 11.45
N GLY A 215 0.83 19.99 12.64
CA GLY A 215 0.16 19.11 13.58
C GLY A 215 1.07 18.63 14.69
N SER A 216 0.49 18.05 15.72
CA SER A 216 1.21 17.45 16.84
C SER A 216 1.01 15.93 16.84
N VAL A 217 2.04 15.19 17.23
CA VAL A 217 2.00 13.72 17.33
C VAL A 217 2.46 13.25 18.71
N SER A 218 1.90 12.16 19.20
CA SER A 218 2.28 11.53 20.46
C SER A 218 2.72 10.09 20.23
N ARG A 219 3.82 9.68 20.87
CA ARG A 219 4.17 8.26 21.00
C ARG A 219 3.48 7.69 22.23
N THR A 220 2.67 6.66 22.03
CA THR A 220 1.98 5.93 23.08
C THR A 220 2.19 4.43 22.90
N THR A 221 2.17 3.65 23.96
CA THR A 221 2.18 2.19 23.88
C THR A 221 0.75 1.68 23.86
N TYR A 222 0.43 0.85 22.87
CA TYR A 222 -0.86 0.17 22.78
C TYR A 222 -0.67 -1.31 23.10
N ASN A 223 -1.50 -1.84 24.01
CA ASN A 223 -1.42 -3.23 24.43
C ASN A 223 -2.43 -4.04 23.63
N TYR A 224 -1.94 -4.86 22.70
CA TYR A 224 -2.76 -5.75 21.90
C TYR A 224 -2.96 -7.05 22.67
N ARG A 225 -4.22 -7.39 22.95
CA ARG A 225 -4.57 -8.60 23.72
C ARG A 225 -5.11 -9.67 22.80
N ARG A 226 -4.48 -10.84 22.80
CA ARG A 226 -4.95 -12.07 22.14
C ARG A 226 -5.25 -13.10 23.21
N VAL A 227 -6.28 -13.91 23.00
CA VAL A 227 -6.50 -15.05 23.87
C VAL A 227 -5.29 -15.97 23.71
N ALA A 228 -4.71 -16.39 24.82
CA ALA A 228 -3.60 -17.35 24.81
C ALA A 228 -4.06 -18.68 24.18
N ASP A 229 -3.11 -19.57 23.87
CA ASP A 229 -3.48 -20.86 23.31
C ASP A 229 -4.43 -21.63 24.25
N GLU A 230 -5.32 -22.42 23.64
CA GLU A 230 -6.38 -23.14 24.35
C GLU A 230 -5.85 -23.98 25.53
N THR A 231 -4.66 -24.58 25.41
CA THR A 231 -4.10 -25.40 26.50
C THR A 231 -3.66 -24.54 27.67
N THR A 232 -3.04 -23.39 27.39
CA THR A 232 -2.65 -22.40 28.40
C THR A 232 -3.87 -21.85 29.13
N VAL A 233 -4.91 -21.45 28.40
CA VAL A 233 -6.15 -20.92 28.99
C VAL A 233 -6.88 -21.99 29.81
N HIS A 234 -7.00 -23.22 29.32
CA HIS A 234 -7.61 -24.32 30.07
C HIS A 234 -6.88 -24.61 31.38
N ARG A 235 -5.54 -24.60 31.37
CA ARG A 235 -4.74 -24.79 32.58
C ARG A 235 -4.95 -23.65 33.57
N ALA A 236 -4.91 -22.40 33.10
CA ALA A 236 -5.14 -21.23 33.94
C ALA A 236 -6.51 -21.28 34.62
N LEU A 237 -7.57 -21.55 33.85
CA LEU A 237 -8.94 -21.71 34.36
C LEU A 237 -9.02 -22.83 35.41
N ALA A 238 -8.40 -23.99 35.16
CA ALA A 238 -8.38 -25.11 36.10
C ALA A 238 -7.64 -24.76 37.41
N ASP A 239 -6.49 -24.09 37.31
CA ASP A 239 -5.70 -23.65 38.46
C ASP A 239 -6.46 -22.63 39.32
N ALA A 240 -7.33 -21.83 38.71
CA ALA A 240 -8.26 -20.92 39.38
C ALA A 240 -9.58 -21.58 39.87
N GLY A 241 -9.74 -22.89 39.67
CA GLY A 241 -10.91 -23.64 40.13
C GLY A 241 -12.14 -23.54 39.23
N VAL A 242 -11.98 -23.06 38.00
CA VAL A 242 -13.03 -23.02 36.96
C VAL A 242 -12.95 -24.30 36.12
N ASP A 243 -14.07 -24.98 35.91
CA ASP A 243 -14.11 -26.18 35.06
C ASP A 243 -13.93 -25.80 33.58
N PRO A 244 -12.81 -26.17 32.94
CA PRO A 244 -12.51 -25.72 31.59
C PRO A 244 -13.42 -26.37 30.53
N GLU A 245 -13.99 -27.54 30.83
CA GLU A 245 -14.92 -28.29 29.94
C GLU A 245 -16.32 -27.62 29.87
N GLU A 246 -16.66 -26.72 30.80
CA GLU A 246 -17.88 -25.91 30.72
C GLU A 246 -17.76 -24.74 29.74
N VAL A 247 -16.53 -24.39 29.31
CA VAL A 247 -16.24 -23.26 28.44
C VAL A 247 -16.16 -23.72 26.97
N ARG A 248 -17.31 -23.72 26.28
CA ARG A 248 -17.38 -24.08 24.84
C ARG A 248 -16.63 -23.14 23.88
N SER A 249 -16.21 -21.96 24.35
CA SER A 249 -15.49 -20.97 23.55
C SER A 249 -14.78 -19.97 24.46
N PHE A 250 -13.50 -19.70 24.21
CA PHE A 250 -12.73 -18.67 24.89
C PHE A 250 -13.02 -17.28 24.30
N ASP A 251 -14.24 -16.81 24.53
CA ASP A 251 -14.60 -15.45 24.15
C ASP A 251 -13.87 -14.47 25.07
N LYS A 252 -13.25 -13.43 24.50
CA LYS A 252 -12.51 -12.41 25.24
C LYS A 252 -13.34 -11.79 26.36
N SER A 253 -14.64 -11.58 26.14
CA SER A 253 -15.51 -11.01 27.17
C SER A 253 -15.64 -11.94 28.37
N LYS A 254 -15.82 -13.25 28.13
CA LYS A 254 -16.03 -14.24 29.19
C LYS A 254 -14.77 -14.49 30.01
N LEU A 255 -13.61 -14.48 29.35
CA LEU A 255 -12.32 -14.55 30.05
C LEU A 255 -12.07 -13.30 30.91
N LYS A 256 -12.50 -12.12 30.43
CA LYS A 256 -12.43 -10.90 31.22
C LYS A 256 -13.35 -10.96 32.44
N ASP A 257 -14.57 -11.45 32.28
CA ASP A 257 -15.50 -11.65 33.40
C ASP A 257 -14.93 -12.65 34.40
N ALA A 258 -14.31 -13.74 33.93
CA ALA A 258 -13.64 -14.73 34.78
C ALA A 258 -12.45 -14.14 35.55
N ILE A 259 -11.62 -13.28 34.93
CA ILE A 259 -10.55 -12.54 35.62
C ILE A 259 -11.12 -11.65 36.73
N GLU A 260 -12.25 -10.99 36.48
CA GLU A 260 -12.87 -10.11 37.48
C GLU A 260 -13.51 -10.87 38.66
N GLU A 261 -13.97 -12.11 38.42
CA GLU A 261 -14.70 -12.94 39.39
C GLU A 261 -13.83 -13.97 40.12
N THR A 262 -12.59 -14.21 39.65
CA THR A 262 -11.67 -15.23 40.18
C THR A 262 -10.28 -14.66 40.43
N ASP A 263 -9.38 -15.47 40.99
CA ASP A 263 -7.97 -15.09 41.19
C ASP A 263 -7.09 -15.30 39.94
N LEU A 264 -7.68 -15.20 38.74
CA LEU A 264 -6.94 -15.25 37.45
C LEU A 264 -6.26 -13.92 37.16
N GLU A 265 -5.00 -13.95 36.75
CA GLU A 265 -4.34 -12.76 36.22
C GLU A 265 -4.60 -12.62 34.72
N GLU A 266 -4.59 -11.39 34.21
CA GLU A 266 -4.86 -11.13 32.80
C GLU A 266 -3.84 -11.81 31.87
N ASP A 267 -2.58 -11.88 32.32
CA ASP A 267 -1.47 -12.50 31.59
C ASP A 267 -1.51 -14.05 31.61
N ASP A 268 -2.38 -14.67 32.43
CA ASP A 268 -2.55 -16.13 32.45
C ASP A 268 -3.44 -16.64 31.29
N VAL A 269 -4.30 -15.78 30.77
CA VAL A 269 -5.30 -16.12 29.75
C VAL A 269 -5.20 -15.29 28.47
N PHE A 270 -4.47 -14.17 28.51
CA PHE A 270 -4.19 -13.35 27.34
C PHE A 270 -2.69 -13.24 27.06
N ASP A 271 -2.32 -13.44 25.81
CA ASP A 271 -1.06 -12.96 25.27
C ASP A 271 -1.19 -11.45 25.04
N VAL A 272 -0.44 -10.66 25.81
CA VAL A 272 -0.40 -9.20 25.71
C VAL A 272 0.87 -8.77 24.97
N ASP A 273 0.69 -8.27 23.76
CA ASP A 273 1.77 -7.67 22.97
C ASP A 273 1.73 -6.14 23.11
N GLU A 274 2.77 -5.57 23.73
CA GLU A 274 2.93 -4.12 23.78
C GLU A 274 3.53 -3.60 22.47
N ARG A 275 2.84 -2.66 21.84
CA ARG A 275 3.27 -2.06 20.57
C ARG A 275 3.31 -0.54 20.66
N PRO A 276 4.49 0.08 20.54
CA PRO A 276 4.61 1.51 20.36
C PRO A 276 3.83 1.97 19.12
N THR A 277 3.11 3.09 19.23
CA THR A 277 2.38 3.70 18.13
C THR A 277 2.55 5.21 18.16
N ILE A 278 2.53 5.83 16.98
CA ILE A 278 2.44 7.28 16.83
C ILE A 278 1.00 7.64 16.50
N ARG A 279 0.45 8.58 17.25
CA ARG A 279 -0.90 9.10 17.06
C ARG A 279 -0.86 10.60 16.83
N ILE A 280 -1.62 11.08 15.86
CA ILE A 280 -1.88 12.51 15.73
C ILE A 280 -2.68 12.97 16.95
N SER A 281 -2.16 13.94 17.68
CA SER A 281 -2.80 14.53 18.86
C SER A 281 -3.53 15.84 18.54
N ASP A 282 -3.05 16.58 17.54
CA ASP A 282 -3.67 17.83 17.07
C ASP A 282 -3.40 18.03 15.57
N SER A 283 -4.43 18.32 14.77
CA SER A 283 -4.30 18.74 13.38
C SER A 283 -4.39 20.26 13.35
N HIS A 284 -3.28 20.96 13.20
CA HIS A 284 -3.27 22.42 13.17
C HIS A 284 -3.87 22.96 11.85
N ASP A 285 -5.17 22.77 11.62
CA ASP A 285 -5.84 23.00 10.34
C ASP A 285 -5.81 24.49 9.93
N ASP A 286 -5.89 25.41 10.90
CA ASP A 286 -5.67 26.84 10.65
C ASP A 286 -4.26 27.14 10.12
N GLN A 287 -3.24 26.41 10.58
CA GLN A 287 -1.88 26.56 10.08
C GLN A 287 -1.78 26.00 8.66
N ARG A 288 -2.38 24.83 8.40
CA ARG A 288 -2.44 24.23 7.05
C ARG A 288 -3.11 25.17 6.06
N ARG A 289 -4.24 25.78 6.43
CA ARG A 289 -4.92 26.80 5.62
C ARG A 289 -4.00 28.00 5.34
N ARG A 290 -3.30 28.52 6.35
CA ARG A 290 -2.30 29.60 6.14
C ARG A 290 -1.11 29.19 5.29
N HIS A 291 -0.75 27.91 5.25
CA HIS A 291 0.25 27.39 4.32
C HIS A 291 -0.30 27.37 2.90
N PHE A 292 -1.54 26.90 2.71
CA PHE A 292 -2.24 26.91 1.42
C PHE A 292 -2.41 28.33 0.84
N GLU A 293 -2.85 29.28 1.66
CA GLU A 293 -3.02 30.70 1.29
C GLU A 293 -1.69 31.36 0.83
N ARG A 294 -0.53 30.79 1.18
CA ARG A 294 0.79 31.27 0.77
C ARG A 294 1.36 30.59 -0.48
N LEU A 295 0.69 29.57 -1.00
CA LEU A 295 1.07 28.96 -2.27
C LEU A 295 0.92 29.97 -3.41
N ASP A 296 1.65 29.77 -4.51
CA ASP A 296 1.48 30.58 -5.71
C ASP A 296 0.04 30.45 -6.24
N ASP A 297 -0.50 31.53 -6.82
CA ASP A 297 -1.89 31.58 -7.29
C ASP A 297 -2.20 30.46 -8.31
N GLU A 298 -1.23 30.12 -9.17
CA GLU A 298 -1.33 29.02 -10.12
C GLU A 298 -1.59 27.68 -9.42
N VAL A 299 -0.86 27.40 -8.33
CA VAL A 299 -1.00 26.16 -7.55
C VAL A 299 -2.28 26.18 -6.72
N ARG A 300 -2.64 27.33 -6.15
CA ARG A 300 -3.86 27.47 -5.33
C ARG A 300 -5.12 27.26 -6.17
N SER A 301 -5.12 27.77 -7.40
CA SER A 301 -6.22 27.59 -8.36
C SER A 301 -6.50 26.12 -8.73
N LEU A 302 -5.60 25.18 -8.39
CA LEU A 302 -5.84 23.75 -8.60
C LEU A 302 -6.81 23.14 -7.57
N ALA A 303 -7.07 23.83 -6.47
CA ALA A 303 -7.94 23.34 -5.38
C ALA A 303 -9.08 24.31 -5.05
N ASP A 304 -9.13 25.47 -5.69
CA ASP A 304 -10.23 26.42 -5.56
C ASP A 304 -11.19 26.22 -6.75
N ASP A 305 -12.44 25.89 -6.48
CA ASP A 305 -13.52 25.97 -7.47
C ASP A 305 -13.79 27.46 -7.76
N GLU A 306 -13.59 27.91 -9.01
CA GLU A 306 -14.09 29.24 -9.45
C GLU A 306 -15.60 29.21 -9.77
#